data_AF-A0A418T6P8-F1
#
_entry.id   AF-A0A418T6P8-F1
#
_cell.length_a   1.000
_cell.length_b   1.000
_cell.length_c   1.000
_cell.angle_alpha   90.00
_cell.angle_beta   90.00
_cell.angle_gamma   90.00
#
_symmetry.space_group_name_H-M   'P 1'
#
loop_
_entity.id
_entity.type
_entity.pdbx_description
1 polymer ?
#
loop_
_entity_poly.entity_id
_entity_poly.type
_entity_poly.pdbx_seq_one_letter_code
_entity_poly.pdbx_strand_id
1 'polypeptide(L)'
;MKTALQITGVIFILAGVIFGITQISGLKEIKEDVDYWERAAARSSDNYLIEQRYLTEKASYESKLVLTISSVVLGIITGLFFLALATIINLLQKLVNKQISTPGVHLNHTETV
;
A
#
# COMPACT_ATOMS: atom_id res chain seq x y z
N MET A 1 -18.15 -13.40 -1.69
CA MET A 1 -17.66 -12.12 -2.24
C MET A 1 -17.03 -11.21 -1.18
N LYS A 2 -17.72 -10.88 -0.08
CA LYS A 2 -17.16 -10.09 1.04
C LYS A 2 -15.87 -10.67 1.63
N THR A 3 -15.85 -11.96 1.96
CA THR A 3 -14.66 -12.62 2.54
C THR A 3 -13.47 -12.60 1.59
N ALA A 4 -13.71 -12.75 0.28
CA ALA A 4 -12.67 -12.67 -0.74
C ALA A 4 -12.06 -11.25 -0.79
N LEU A 5 -12.88 -10.20 -0.79
CA LEU A 5 -12.40 -8.80 -0.75
C LEU A 5 -11.56 -8.49 0.50
N GLN A 6 -11.98 -9.00 1.66
CA GLN A 6 -11.22 -8.83 2.91
C GLN A 6 -9.86 -9.52 2.84
N ILE A 7 -9.82 -10.77 2.38
CA ILE A 7 -8.59 -11.54 2.21
C ILE A 7 -7.67 -10.85 1.20
N THR A 8 -8.19 -10.45 0.04
CA THR A 8 -7.42 -9.72 -0.98
C THR A 8 -6.83 -8.43 -0.41
N GLY A 9 -7.62 -7.65 0.34
CA GLY A 9 -7.14 -6.42 0.97
C GLY A 9 -5.97 -6.67 1.93
N VAL A 10 -6.08 -7.68 2.80
CA VAL A 10 -5.00 -8.07 3.72
C VAL A 10 -3.76 -8.55 2.95
N ILE A 11 -3.94 -9.35 1.90
CA ILE A 11 -2.81 -9.84 1.07
C ILE A 11 -2.05 -8.67 0.44
N PHE A 12 -2.73 -7.65 -0.08
CA PHE A 12 -2.06 -6.48 -0.67
C PHE A 12 -1.25 -5.69 0.37
N ILE A 13 -1.78 -5.51 1.58
CA ILE A 13 -1.03 -4.87 2.67
C ILE A 13 0.21 -5.69 3.02
N LEU A 14 0.05 -7.00 3.22
CA LEU A 14 1.17 -7.89 3.54
C LEU A 14 2.22 -7.92 2.43
N ALA A 15 1.79 -8.00 1.18
CA ALA A 15 2.69 -7.97 0.02
C ALA A 15 3.49 -6.67 -0.03
N GLY A 16 2.85 -5.52 0.20
CA GLY A 16 3.52 -4.22 0.27
C GLY A 16 4.55 -4.17 1.40
N VAL A 17 4.20 -4.63 2.60
CA VAL A 17 5.11 -4.66 3.75
C VAL A 17 6.29 -5.61 3.52
N ILE A 18 6.03 -6.84 3.05
CA ILE A 18 7.07 -7.83 2.76
C ILE A 18 8.02 -7.29 1.69
N PHE A 19 7.48 -6.72 0.61
CA PHE A 19 8.30 -6.09 -0.42
C PHE A 19 9.17 -4.97 0.15
N GLY A 20 8.62 -4.09 0.98
CA GLY A 20 9.41 -3.03 1.62
C GLY A 20 10.57 -3.58 2.45
N ILE A 21 10.32 -4.64 3.23
CA ILE A 21 11.35 -5.29 4.05
C ILE A 21 12.45 -5.92 3.18
N THR A 22 12.09 -6.60 2.08
CA THR A 22 13.08 -7.26 1.21
C THR A 22 13.97 -6.26 0.47
N GLN A 23 13.52 -5.02 0.26
CA GLN A 23 14.35 -3.97 -0.35
C GLN A 23 15.39 -3.36 0.62
N ILE A 24 15.24 -3.52 1.95
CA ILE A 24 16.10 -2.85 2.94
C ILE A 24 17.59 -3.15 2.72
N SER A 25 17.95 -4.42 2.52
CA SER A 25 19.35 -4.82 2.32
C SER A 25 19.95 -4.15 1.08
N GLY A 26 19.22 -4.21 -0.03
CA GLY A 26 19.65 -3.61 -1.30
C GLY A 26 19.63 -2.09 -1.31
N LEU A 27 18.89 -1.42 -0.42
CA LEU A 27 19.02 0.02 -0.20
C LEU A 27 20.23 0.36 0.66
N LYS A 28 20.50 -0.46 1.67
CA LYS A 28 21.64 -0.27 2.57
C LYS A 28 22.95 -0.36 1.79
N GLU A 29 23.09 -1.35 0.91
CA GLU A 29 24.27 -1.53 0.06
C GLU A 29 24.54 -0.29 -0.80
N ILE A 30 23.55 0.18 -1.55
CA ILE A 30 23.70 1.38 -2.39
C ILE A 30 23.99 2.62 -1.54
N LYS A 31 23.40 2.72 -0.34
CA LYS A 31 23.71 3.83 0.58
C LYS A 31 25.19 3.81 1.01
N GLU A 32 25.74 2.64 1.31
CA GLU A 32 27.16 2.51 1.67
C GLU A 32 28.07 2.96 0.52
N ASP A 33 27.70 2.64 -0.73
CA ASP A 33 28.40 3.12 -1.92
C ASP A 33 28.31 4.64 -2.08
N VAL A 34 27.11 5.23 -1.89
CA VAL A 34 26.94 6.69 -1.91
C VAL A 34 27.82 7.36 -0.87
N ASP A 35 27.82 6.87 0.38
CA ASP A 35 28.63 7.42 1.46
C ASP A 35 30.13 7.27 1.18
N TYR A 36 30.56 6.19 0.50
CA TYR A 36 31.94 6.04 0.05
C TYR A 36 32.32 7.10 -0.97
N TRP A 37 31.52 7.27 -2.03
CA TRP A 37 31.81 8.21 -3.10
C TRP A 37 31.67 9.66 -2.67
N GLU A 38 30.78 9.98 -1.74
CA GLU A 38 30.68 11.30 -1.12
C GLU A 38 31.99 11.67 -0.42
N ARG A 39 32.53 10.75 0.39
CA ARG A 39 33.82 10.96 1.08
C ARG A 39 34.99 11.07 0.10
N ALA A 40 34.96 10.30 -0.99
CA ALA A 40 35.99 10.38 -2.03
C ALA A 40 35.95 11.73 -2.77
N ALA A 41 34.75 12.21 -3.14
CA ALA A 41 34.54 13.49 -3.79
C ALA A 41 34.96 14.66 -2.87
N ALA A 42 34.63 14.60 -1.58
CA ALA A 42 35.02 15.60 -0.60
C ALA A 42 36.55 15.72 -0.42
N ARG A 43 37.30 14.63 -0.65
CA ARG A 43 38.77 14.62 -0.56
C ARG A 43 39.48 14.96 -1.87
N SER A 44 38.79 14.87 -3.00
CA SER A 44 39.34 15.04 -4.35
C SER A 44 38.46 15.99 -5.15
N SER A 45 38.24 17.20 -4.63
CA SER A 45 37.32 18.21 -5.17
C SER A 45 37.54 18.55 -6.64
N ASP A 46 38.77 18.35 -7.12
CA ASP A 46 39.17 18.73 -8.48
C ASP A 46 39.02 17.57 -9.48
N ASN A 47 38.59 16.38 -9.02
CA ASN A 47 38.43 15.21 -9.86
C ASN A 47 36.97 15.00 -10.29
N TYR A 48 36.65 15.53 -11.47
CA TYR A 48 35.30 15.47 -12.05
C TYR A 48 34.75 14.03 -12.21
N LEU A 49 35.62 13.03 -12.39
CA LEU A 49 35.20 11.63 -12.54
C LEU A 49 34.65 11.07 -11.24
N ILE A 50 35.25 11.45 -10.10
CA ILE A 50 34.81 11.02 -8.78
C ILE A 50 33.47 11.69 -8.43
N GLU A 51 33.35 12.99 -8.74
CA GLU A 51 32.10 13.73 -8.56
C GLU A 51 30.95 13.15 -9.40
N GLN A 52 31.19 12.87 -10.69
CA GLN A 52 30.19 12.24 -11.55
C GLN A 52 29.76 10.86 -11.00
N ARG A 53 30.71 10.09 -10.47
CA ARG A 53 30.39 8.78 -9.90
C ARG A 53 29.50 8.93 -8.67
N TYR A 54 29.85 9.83 -7.75
CA TYR A 54 29.02 10.15 -6.58
C TYR A 54 27.59 10.54 -6.98
N LEU A 55 27.44 11.48 -7.93
CA LEU A 55 26.13 11.92 -8.40
C LEU A 55 25.32 10.78 -9.02
N THR A 56 25.98 9.88 -9.75
CA THR A 56 25.34 8.71 -10.36
C THR A 56 24.81 7.74 -9.30
N GLU A 57 25.64 7.39 -8.31
CA GLU A 57 25.23 6.49 -7.23
C GLU A 57 24.13 7.11 -6.37
N LYS A 58 24.23 8.42 -6.10
CA LYS A 58 23.20 9.16 -5.37
C LYS A 58 21.85 9.13 -6.09
N ALA A 59 21.84 9.39 -7.39
CA ALA A 59 20.62 9.32 -8.19
C ALA A 59 20.01 7.90 -8.20
N SER A 60 20.86 6.87 -8.26
CA SER A 60 20.44 5.46 -8.15
C SER A 60 19.79 5.16 -6.80
N TYR A 61 20.42 5.60 -5.70
CA TYR A 61 19.90 5.46 -4.35
C TYR A 61 18.54 6.15 -4.18
N GLU A 62 18.44 7.42 -4.58
CA GLU A 62 17.21 8.20 -4.47
C GLU A 62 16.08 7.58 -5.30
N SER A 63 16.38 7.13 -6.53
CA SER A 63 15.41 6.45 -7.39
C SER A 63 14.90 5.16 -6.76
N LYS A 64 15.79 4.31 -6.24
CA LYS A 64 15.41 3.05 -5.60
C LYS A 64 14.63 3.28 -4.31
N LEU A 65 14.97 4.33 -3.54
CA LEU A 65 14.25 4.73 -2.35
C LEU A 65 12.81 5.15 -2.68
N VAL A 66 12.65 6.05 -3.66
CA VAL A 66 11.33 6.51 -4.12
C VAL A 66 10.50 5.34 -4.64
N LEU A 67 11.08 4.47 -5.46
CA LEU A 67 10.39 3.31 -6.01
C LEU A 67 9.93 2.36 -4.90
N THR A 68 10.80 2.06 -3.93
CA THR A 68 10.48 1.19 -2.80
C THR A 68 9.33 1.76 -1.97
N ILE A 69 9.43 3.03 -1.55
CA ILE A 69 8.39 3.70 -0.76
C ILE A 69 7.07 3.74 -1.54
N SER A 70 7.12 4.11 -2.82
CA SER A 70 5.93 4.20 -3.67
C SER A 70 5.23 2.85 -3.81
N SER A 71 5.98 1.76 -4.00
CA SER A 71 5.43 0.40 -4.08
C SER A 71 4.80 -0.04 -2.76
N VAL A 72 5.45 0.24 -1.61
CA VAL A 72 4.90 -0.07 -0.28
C VAL A 72 3.59 0.69 -0.05
N VAL A 73 3.60 2.00 -0.28
CA VAL A 73 2.44 2.87 -0.12
C VAL A 73 1.30 2.43 -1.03
N LEU A 74 1.59 2.11 -2.29
CA LEU A 74 0.61 1.60 -3.24
C LEU A 74 -0.04 0.31 -2.73
N GLY A 75 0.76 -0.67 -2.28
CA GLY A 75 0.25 -1.91 -1.70
C GLY A 75 -0.68 -1.69 -0.51
N ILE A 76 -0.31 -0.77 0.39
CA ILE A 76 -1.13 -0.40 1.56
C ILE A 76 -2.45 0.25 1.10
N ILE A 77 -2.39 1.25 0.22
CA ILE A 77 -3.59 1.98 -0.26
C ILE A 77 -4.54 1.03 -0.99
N THR A 78 -4.03 0.19 -1.90
CA THR A 78 -4.84 -0.80 -2.60
C THR A 78 -5.49 -1.79 -1.63
N GLY A 79 -4.75 -2.25 -0.62
CA GLY A 79 -5.30 -3.15 0.39
C GLY A 79 -6.39 -2.49 1.24
N LEU A 80 -6.18 -1.25 1.68
CA LEU A 80 -7.19 -0.44 2.38
C LEU A 80 -8.44 -0.21 1.54
N PHE A 81 -8.28 0.04 0.24
CA PHE A 81 -9.39 0.20 -0.70
C PHE A 81 -10.29 -1.05 -0.72
N PHE A 82 -9.71 -2.24 -0.84
CA PHE A 82 -10.49 -3.49 -0.83
C PHE A 82 -11.19 -3.76 0.52
N LEU A 83 -10.54 -3.42 1.64
CA LEU A 83 -11.15 -3.53 2.97
C LEU A 83 -12.33 -2.56 3.14
N ALA A 84 -12.20 -1.32 2.66
CA ALA A 84 -13.27 -0.34 2.66
C ALA A 84 -14.45 -0.81 1.79
N LEU A 85 -14.16 -1.31 0.59
CA LEU A 85 -15.18 -1.85 -0.31
C LEU A 85 -15.95 -3.02 0.31
N ALA A 86 -15.24 -3.96 0.95
CA ALA A 86 -15.87 -5.06 1.67
C ALA A 86 -16.80 -4.57 2.80
N THR A 87 -16.41 -3.49 3.48
CA THR A 87 -17.19 -2.87 4.55
C THR A 87 -18.45 -2.22 4.01
N ILE A 88 -18.36 -1.47 2.91
CA ILE A 88 -19.51 -0.85 2.25
C ILE A 88 -20.52 -1.92 1.81
N ILE A 89 -20.06 -2.98 1.13
CA ILE A 89 -20.92 -4.08 0.70
C ILE A 89 -21.64 -4.73 1.89
N ASN A 90 -20.92 -4.93 3.01
CA ASN A 90 -21.50 -5.50 4.22
C ASN A 90 -22.58 -4.60 4.83
N LEU A 91 -22.36 -3.28 4.86
CA LEU A 91 -23.34 -2.32 5.37
C LEU A 91 -24.59 -2.29 4.47
N LEU A 92 -24.42 -2.31 3.15
CA LEU A 92 -25.53 -2.39 2.19
C LEU A 92 -26.34 -3.68 2.35
N GLN A 93 -25.67 -4.83 2.48
CA GLN A 93 -26.34 -6.11 2.72
C GLN A 93 -27.14 -6.11 4.04
N LYS A 94 -26.58 -5.52 5.10
CA LYS A 94 -27.30 -5.36 6.38
C LYS A 94 -28.52 -4.46 6.26
N LEU A 95 -28.42 -3.35 5.52
CA LEU A 95 -29.55 -2.44 5.30
C LEU A 95 -30.68 -3.12 4.53
N VAL A 96 -30.35 -3.79 3.42
CA VAL A 96 -31.33 -4.52 2.60
C VAL A 96 -32.01 -5.62 3.42
N ASN A 97 -31.24 -6.43 4.14
CA ASN A 97 -31.81 -7.49 4.98
C ASN A 97 -32.71 -6.93 6.08
N LYS A 98 -32.32 -5.82 6.73
CA LYS A 98 -33.14 -5.17 7.76
C LYS A 98 -34.48 -4.69 7.19
N GLN A 99 -34.48 -4.12 5.99
CA GLN A 99 -35.68 -3.65 5.31
C GLN A 99 -36.64 -4.79 4.98
N ILE A 100 -36.11 -5.95 4.54
CA ILE A 100 -36.90 -7.16 4.24
C ILE A 100 -37.46 -7.83 5.50
N SER A 101 -36.72 -7.80 6.61
CA SER A 101 -37.15 -8.41 7.89
C SER A 101 -38.09 -7.55 8.73
N THR A 102 -38.44 -6.34 8.28
CA THR A 102 -39.53 -5.58 8.90
C THR A 102 -40.83 -6.23 8.44
N PRO A 103 -41.59 -6.93 9.32
CA PRO A 103 -42.84 -7.53 8.89
C PRO A 103 -43.71 -6.37 8.41
N GLY A 104 -44.16 -6.45 7.16
CA GLY A 104 -45.32 -5.67 6.76
C GLY A 104 -46.37 -5.93 7.85
N VAL A 105 -46.82 -4.86 8.48
CA VAL A 105 -48.00 -4.90 9.33
C VAL A 105 -49.07 -5.54 8.45
N HIS A 106 -49.33 -6.83 8.69
CA HIS A 106 -50.52 -7.50 8.19
C HIS A 106 -51.64 -6.72 8.86
N LEU A 107 -52.16 -5.72 8.14
CA LEU A 107 -53.45 -5.12 8.43
C LEU A 107 -54.42 -6.28 8.38
N ASN A 108 -54.75 -6.77 9.57
CA ASN A 108 -55.74 -7.79 9.80
C ASN A 108 -57.08 -7.15 9.43
N HIS A 109 -57.39 -7.12 8.14
CA HIS A 109 -58.76 -6.95 7.70
C HIS A 109 -59.40 -8.34 7.71
N THR A 110 -59.64 -8.82 8.92
CA THR A 110 -60.74 -9.75 9.18
C THR A 110 -62.03 -9.02 8.83
N GLU A 111 -62.71 -9.54 7.82
CA GLU A 111 -64.10 -9.27 7.45
C GLU A 111 -65.04 -9.40 8.65
N THR A 112 -66.13 -8.63 8.68
CA THR A 112 -67.46 -9.14 9.06
C THR A 112 -68.57 -8.26 8.48
N VAL A 113 -69.37 -8.90 7.61
CA VAL A 113 -70.82 -8.78 7.33
C VAL A 113 -71.38 -7.45 6.83
#